data_AF-K2BV34-F1
#
_entry.id   AF-K2BV34-F1
#
_cell.length_a   1.000
_cell.length_b   1.000
_cell.length_c   1.000
_cell.angle_alpha   90.00
_cell.angle_beta   90.00
_cell.angle_gamma   90.00
#
_symmetry.space_group_name_H-M   'P 1'
#
loop_
_entity.id
_entity.type
_entity.pdbx_description
1 polymer ?
#
loop_
_entity_poly.entity_id
_entity_poly.type
_entity_poly.pdbx_seq_one_letter_code
_entity_poly.pdbx_strand_id
1 'polypeptide(L)'
;MDLSSIACNDFFAELNITPHVTKQLKFIKYKYNNIELLCGDLFNLTSLDLPTIHAVYDCKALIALPSELRKKYVGHLVACLGTKIKILLLTRETSCQIKPPPFPVSKTEVNLLYGSYFDIQLLKCLFTTDIPERLIKKGYTEMTESVYLISEKA
;
A
#
# COMPACT_ATOMS: atom_id res chain seq x y z
N MET A 1 14.39 14.74 11.29
CA MET A 1 14.06 15.19 9.93
C MET A 1 12.92 14.31 9.46
N ASP A 2 11.79 14.91 9.06
CA ASP A 2 10.62 14.14 8.64
C ASP A 2 10.83 13.62 7.21
N LEU A 3 11.11 12.32 7.09
CA LEU A 3 11.36 11.62 5.83
C LEU A 3 10.20 11.74 4.85
N SER A 4 8.98 11.95 5.34
CA SER A 4 7.77 12.06 4.52
C SER A 4 7.79 13.33 3.67
N SER A 5 8.19 14.45 4.26
CA SER A 5 8.26 15.74 3.55
C SER A 5 9.33 15.74 2.46
N ILE A 6 10.46 15.08 2.71
CA ILE A 6 11.52 14.89 1.73
C ILE A 6 11.02 14.05 0.57
N ALA A 7 10.38 12.90 0.84
CA ALA A 7 9.83 12.04 -0.19
C ALA A 7 8.80 12.76 -1.09
N CYS A 8 7.94 13.62 -0.52
CA CYS A 8 7.01 14.42 -1.32
C CYS A 8 7.73 15.43 -2.22
N ASN A 9 8.75 16.12 -1.71
CA ASN A 9 9.53 17.07 -2.50
C ASN A 9 10.30 16.35 -3.62
N ASP A 10 10.97 15.25 -3.29
CA ASP A 10 11.75 14.45 -4.25
C ASP A 10 10.86 13.92 -5.38
N PHE A 11 9.65 13.44 -5.06
CA PHE A 11 8.69 12.97 -6.08
C PHE A 11 8.38 14.05 -7.13
N PHE A 12 8.09 15.29 -6.71
CA PHE A 12 7.80 16.36 -7.66
C PHE A 12 9.05 16.91 -8.35
N ALA A 13 10.20 16.91 -7.65
CA ALA A 13 11.49 17.30 -8.22
C ALA A 13 11.93 16.34 -9.34
N GLU A 14 11.77 15.02 -9.16
CA GLU A 14 12.04 14.00 -10.18
C GLU A 14 11.20 14.20 -11.45
N LEU A 15 9.98 14.73 -11.30
CA LEU A 15 9.09 15.05 -12.41
C LEU A 15 9.33 16.45 -13.00
N ASN A 16 10.26 17.25 -12.45
CA ASN A 16 10.47 18.66 -12.77
C ASN A 16 9.19 19.51 -12.64
N ILE A 17 8.39 19.25 -11.60
CA ILE A 17 7.12 19.92 -11.32
C ILE A 17 7.20 20.69 -10.01
N THR A 18 6.58 21.87 -9.97
CA THR A 18 6.37 22.62 -8.71
C THR A 18 4.92 22.44 -8.25
N PRO A 19 4.67 21.72 -7.14
CA PRO A 19 3.31 21.53 -6.62
C PRO A 19 2.82 22.77 -5.85
N HIS A 20 1.51 22.94 -5.80
CA HIS A 20 0.88 23.82 -4.82
C HIS A 20 0.87 23.12 -3.46
N VAL A 21 1.47 23.75 -2.44
CA VAL A 21 1.61 23.19 -1.10
C VAL A 21 0.68 23.90 -0.12
N THR A 22 -0.19 23.15 0.54
CA THR A 22 -1.12 23.66 1.57
C THR A 22 -0.94 22.89 2.87
N LYS A 23 -0.78 23.60 3.99
CA LYS A 23 -0.82 23.00 5.32
C LYS A 23 -2.27 22.81 5.76
N GLN A 24 -2.63 21.59 6.13
CA GLN A 24 -3.89 21.23 6.77
C GLN A 24 -3.61 20.75 8.20
N LEU A 25 -4.67 20.46 8.97
CA LEU A 25 -4.55 20.16 10.40
C LEU A 25 -3.59 18.97 10.69
N LYS A 26 -3.72 17.88 9.93
CA LYS A 26 -2.95 16.64 10.13
C LYS A 26 -2.00 16.30 8.97
N PHE A 27 -2.09 17.03 7.86
CA PHE A 27 -1.38 16.72 6.62
C PHE A 27 -0.77 17.98 6.01
N ILE A 28 0.34 17.81 5.30
CA ILE A 28 0.80 18.78 4.30
C ILE A 28 0.40 18.24 2.93
N LYS A 29 -0.45 18.97 2.22
CA LYS A 29 -0.98 18.58 0.92
C LYS A 29 -0.14 19.19 -0.18
N TYR A 30 0.42 18.36 -1.03
CA TYR A 30 1.11 18.75 -2.26
C TYR A 30 0.22 18.39 -3.44
N LYS A 31 -0.12 19.36 -4.28
CA LYS A 31 -1.04 19.14 -5.40
C LYS A 31 -0.50 19.74 -6.70
N TYR A 32 -0.57 18.96 -7.77
CA TYR A 32 -0.35 19.44 -9.13
C TYR A 32 -1.27 18.68 -10.09
N ASN A 33 -2.13 19.40 -10.82
CA ASN A 33 -3.15 18.82 -11.70
C ASN A 33 -3.97 17.70 -11.02
N ASN A 34 -3.86 16.47 -11.53
CA ASN A 34 -4.55 15.27 -11.06
C ASN A 34 -3.74 14.44 -10.05
N ILE A 35 -2.59 14.94 -9.60
CA ILE A 35 -1.74 14.28 -8.59
C ILE A 35 -1.85 15.05 -7.28
N GLU A 36 -2.12 14.31 -6.22
CA GLU A 36 -2.21 14.83 -4.87
C GLU A 36 -1.47 13.90 -3.91
N LEU A 37 -0.52 14.45 -3.14
CA LEU A 37 0.17 13.75 -2.06
C LEU A 37 -0.23 14.36 -0.72
N LEU A 38 -0.74 13.52 0.19
CA LEU A 38 -0.98 13.88 1.58
C LEU A 38 0.21 13.41 2.42
N CYS A 39 1.06 14.34 2.82
CA CYS A 39 2.21 14.07 3.68
C CYS A 39 1.76 14.05 5.15
N GLY A 40 1.73 12.86 5.75
CA GLY A 40 1.40 12.64 7.15
C GLY A 40 1.23 11.16 7.47
N ASP A 41 0.70 10.86 8.65
CA ASP A 41 0.39 9.48 9.06
C ASP A 41 -0.91 9.01 8.41
N LEU A 42 -0.86 7.87 7.72
CA LEU A 42 -2.04 7.24 7.12
C LEU A 42 -3.15 7.02 8.14
N PHE A 43 -2.84 6.65 9.38
CA PHE A 43 -3.85 6.38 10.42
C PHE A 43 -4.58 7.63 10.92
N ASN A 44 -4.13 8.82 10.54
CA ASN A 44 -4.82 10.08 10.82
C ASN A 44 -5.89 10.42 9.79
N LEU A 45 -5.93 9.69 8.68
CA LEU A 45 -6.83 9.91 7.56
C LEU A 45 -8.28 9.63 7.98
N THR A 46 -9.19 10.40 7.42
CA THR A 46 -10.63 10.20 7.59
C THR A 46 -11.32 10.30 6.22
N SER A 47 -12.57 9.86 6.14
CA SER A 47 -13.38 10.01 4.93
C SER A 47 -13.57 11.48 4.53
N LEU A 48 -13.45 12.44 5.45
CA LEU A 48 -13.55 13.87 5.17
C LEU A 48 -12.29 14.44 4.50
N ASP A 49 -11.15 13.78 4.67
CA ASP A 49 -9.88 14.19 4.07
C ASP A 49 -9.76 13.74 2.60
N LEU A 50 -10.66 12.86 2.16
CA LEU A 50 -10.60 12.20 0.85
C LEU A 50 -11.75 12.62 -0.06
N PRO A 51 -11.48 12.82 -1.37
CA PRO A 51 -12.56 12.85 -2.35
C PRO A 51 -13.15 11.45 -2.52
N THR A 52 -14.15 11.30 -3.41
CA THR A 52 -14.63 9.98 -3.82
C THR A 52 -13.50 9.16 -4.44
N ILE A 53 -13.06 8.13 -3.71
CA ILE A 53 -12.07 7.16 -4.17
C ILE A 53 -12.79 5.98 -4.80
N HIS A 54 -12.44 5.64 -6.04
CA HIS A 54 -13.02 4.50 -6.76
C HIS A 54 -12.16 3.24 -6.66
N ALA A 55 -10.84 3.43 -6.50
CA ALA A 55 -9.91 2.32 -6.44
C ALA A 55 -8.66 2.65 -5.61
N VAL A 56 -8.05 1.60 -5.05
CA VAL A 56 -6.78 1.65 -4.33
C VAL A 56 -5.78 0.75 -5.04
N TYR A 57 -4.56 1.23 -5.17
CA TYR A 57 -3.42 0.42 -5.63
C TYR A 57 -2.44 0.23 -4.48
N ASP A 58 -2.36 -0.98 -3.94
CA ASP A 58 -1.46 -1.32 -2.84
C ASP A 58 -0.40 -2.32 -3.32
N CYS A 59 0.78 -1.81 -3.67
CA CYS A 59 1.88 -2.64 -4.15
C CYS A 59 3.06 -2.77 -3.17
N LYS A 60 3.04 -1.98 -2.10
CA LYS A 60 4.16 -1.83 -1.16
C LYS A 60 3.73 -1.46 0.25
N ALA A 61 2.48 -1.02 0.48
CA ALA A 61 2.07 -0.52 1.79
C ALA A 61 1.79 -1.69 2.73
N LEU A 62 0.91 -2.63 2.36
CA LEU A 62 0.61 -3.78 3.22
C LEU A 62 1.87 -4.59 3.58
N ILE A 63 2.72 -4.86 2.60
CA ILE A 63 3.96 -5.63 2.78
C ILE A 63 5.07 -4.82 3.47
N ALA A 64 4.94 -3.50 3.65
CA ALA A 64 5.87 -2.72 4.47
C ALA A 64 5.55 -2.80 5.96
N LEU A 65 4.34 -3.27 6.32
CA LEU A 65 3.86 -3.32 7.68
C LEU A 65 4.16 -4.68 8.34
N PRO A 66 4.54 -4.69 9.62
CA PRO A 66 4.60 -5.91 10.42
C PRO A 66 3.19 -6.47 10.65
N SER A 67 3.06 -7.77 10.94
CA SER A 67 1.76 -8.47 10.91
C SER A 67 0.74 -7.90 11.90
N GLU A 68 1.19 -7.44 13.07
CA GLU A 68 0.35 -6.84 14.11
C GLU A 68 -0.32 -5.52 13.67
N LEU A 69 0.27 -4.80 12.71
CA LEU A 69 -0.30 -3.55 12.18
C LEU A 69 -1.22 -3.74 10.99
N ARG A 70 -1.15 -4.89 10.29
CA ARG A 70 -1.91 -5.11 9.05
C ARG A 70 -3.41 -5.14 9.26
N LYS A 71 -3.88 -5.76 10.36
CA LYS A 71 -5.30 -5.76 10.70
C LYS A 71 -5.81 -4.34 10.95
N LYS A 72 -5.03 -3.52 11.66
CA LYS A 72 -5.34 -2.10 11.89
C LYS A 72 -5.35 -1.32 10.56
N TYR A 73 -4.37 -1.57 9.69
CA TYR A 73 -4.27 -0.94 8.37
C TYR A 73 -5.49 -1.21 7.50
N VAL A 74 -5.87 -2.49 7.32
CA VAL A 74 -7.02 -2.86 6.50
C VAL A 74 -8.32 -2.33 7.09
N GLY A 75 -8.50 -2.45 8.42
CA GLY A 75 -9.68 -1.88 9.09
C GLY A 75 -9.78 -0.36 8.94
N HIS A 76 -8.64 0.35 8.99
CA HIS A 76 -8.60 1.79 8.79
C HIS A 76 -8.92 2.20 7.35
N LEU A 77 -8.40 1.47 6.35
CA LEU A 77 -8.76 1.68 4.95
C LEU A 77 -10.25 1.52 4.71
N VAL A 78 -10.86 0.45 5.24
CA VAL A 78 -12.31 0.20 5.14
C VAL A 78 -13.10 1.30 5.83
N ALA A 79 -12.66 1.77 7.00
CA ALA A 79 -13.32 2.86 7.70
C ALA A 79 -13.29 4.19 6.92
N CYS A 80 -12.20 4.48 6.20
CA CYS A 80 -12.05 5.71 5.43
C CYS A 80 -12.77 5.67 4.08
N LEU A 81 -12.73 4.52 3.41
CA LEU A 81 -13.14 4.39 2.00
C LEU A 81 -14.47 3.65 1.80
N GLY A 82 -14.94 2.94 2.84
CA GLY A 82 -16.04 2.01 2.73
C GLY A 82 -15.67 0.76 1.92
N THR A 83 -16.70 0.02 1.48
CA THR A 83 -16.55 -1.24 0.73
C THR A 83 -16.88 -1.12 -0.76
N LYS A 84 -17.42 0.03 -1.20
CA LYS A 84 -17.76 0.32 -2.60
C LYS A 84 -16.55 0.79 -3.42
N ILE A 85 -15.44 0.07 -3.27
CA ILE A 85 -14.16 0.37 -3.91
C ILE A 85 -13.54 -0.91 -4.47
N LYS A 86 -12.58 -0.74 -5.38
CA LYS A 86 -11.73 -1.85 -5.84
C LYS A 86 -10.31 -1.67 -5.34
N ILE A 87 -9.67 -2.73 -4.84
CA ILE A 87 -8.26 -2.70 -4.44
C ILE A 87 -7.50 -3.67 -5.33
N LEU A 88 -6.47 -3.16 -5.99
CA LEU A 88 -5.46 -3.99 -6.66
C LEU A 88 -4.28 -4.15 -5.69
N LEU A 89 -4.20 -5.33 -5.06
CA LEU A 89 -3.22 -5.65 -4.03
C LEU A 89 -2.12 -6.54 -4.61
N LEU A 90 -0.86 -6.17 -4.37
CA LEU A 90 0.29 -7.03 -4.67
C LEU A 90 0.95 -7.48 -3.37
N THR A 91 1.12 -8.80 -3.23
CA THR A 91 1.84 -9.40 -2.10
C THR A 91 3.05 -10.17 -2.58
N ARG A 92 3.96 -10.44 -1.64
CA ARG A 92 5.11 -11.30 -1.83
C ARG A 92 5.11 -12.34 -0.73
N GLU A 93 5.36 -13.58 -1.05
CA GLU A 93 5.53 -14.69 -0.11
C GLU A 93 6.88 -15.35 -0.37
N THR A 94 7.52 -15.84 0.68
CA THR A 94 8.78 -16.57 0.59
C THR A 94 8.93 -17.49 1.80
N SER A 95 9.58 -18.62 1.60
CA SER A 95 9.99 -19.55 2.66
C SER A 95 11.32 -19.16 3.32
N CYS A 96 12.02 -18.17 2.75
CA CYS A 96 13.33 -17.73 3.19
C CYS A 96 13.28 -17.00 4.54
N GLN A 97 14.36 -17.12 5.32
CA GLN A 97 14.56 -16.23 6.46
C GLN A 97 15.04 -14.86 5.95
N ILE A 98 14.21 -13.84 6.09
CA ILE A 98 14.46 -12.50 5.53
C ILE A 98 14.67 -11.42 6.60
N LYS A 99 15.25 -10.30 6.18
CA LYS A 99 15.28 -9.03 6.92
C LYS A 99 14.19 -8.09 6.39
N PRO A 100 13.03 -7.97 7.03
CA PRO A 100 11.95 -7.12 6.56
C PRO A 100 12.26 -5.62 6.72
N PRO A 101 11.53 -4.72 6.04
CA PRO A 101 10.53 -4.97 4.98
C PRO A 101 11.18 -5.21 3.60
N PRO A 102 10.48 -5.76 2.58
CA PRO A 102 9.08 -6.19 2.64
C PRO A 102 8.94 -7.42 3.54
N PHE A 103 7.84 -7.50 4.25
CA PHE A 103 7.42 -8.69 4.98
C PHE A 103 6.64 -9.61 4.04
N PRO A 104 6.76 -10.95 4.20
CA PRO A 104 5.94 -11.88 3.47
C PRO A 104 4.46 -11.76 3.90
N VAL A 105 3.57 -11.84 2.93
CA VAL A 105 2.10 -11.86 3.12
C VAL A 105 1.54 -12.98 2.26
N SER A 106 1.02 -14.01 2.91
CA SER A 106 0.48 -15.20 2.26
C SER A 106 -0.94 -14.99 1.74
N LYS A 107 -1.38 -15.86 0.83
CA LYS A 107 -2.79 -15.91 0.40
C LYS A 107 -3.75 -16.06 1.59
N THR A 108 -3.40 -16.89 2.57
CA THR A 108 -4.23 -17.11 3.77
C THR A 108 -4.39 -15.83 4.56
N GLU A 109 -3.31 -15.06 4.72
CA GLU A 109 -3.36 -13.78 5.42
C GLU A 109 -4.20 -12.74 4.67
N VAL A 110 -4.10 -12.67 3.34
CA VAL A 110 -4.97 -11.79 2.52
C VAL A 110 -6.45 -12.11 2.77
N ASN A 111 -6.81 -13.39 2.80
CA ASN A 111 -8.18 -13.81 3.09
C ASN A 111 -8.62 -13.43 4.51
N LEU A 112 -7.76 -13.61 5.51
CA LEU A 112 -8.04 -13.22 6.90
C LEU A 112 -8.23 -11.71 7.07
N LEU A 113 -7.44 -10.91 6.34
CA LEU A 113 -7.47 -9.45 6.46
C LEU A 113 -8.67 -8.82 5.72
N TYR A 114 -8.97 -9.29 4.51
CA TYR A 114 -9.96 -8.64 3.63
C TYR A 114 -11.28 -9.41 3.48
N GLY A 115 -11.30 -10.71 3.73
CA GLY A 115 -12.43 -11.58 3.35
C GLY A 115 -13.73 -11.35 4.12
N SER A 116 -13.68 -10.72 5.30
CA SER A 116 -14.90 -10.28 5.98
C SER A 116 -15.60 -9.14 5.25
N TYR A 117 -14.84 -8.27 4.56
CA TYR A 117 -15.32 -7.02 3.97
C TYR A 117 -15.56 -7.12 2.46
N PHE A 118 -14.80 -7.95 1.76
CA PHE A 118 -14.71 -7.97 0.30
C PHE A 118 -14.69 -9.39 -0.27
N ASP A 119 -14.97 -9.51 -1.56
CA ASP A 119 -14.59 -10.66 -2.38
C ASP A 119 -13.14 -10.52 -2.85
N ILE A 120 -12.42 -11.65 -2.91
CA ILE A 120 -10.99 -11.68 -3.23
C ILE A 120 -10.77 -12.61 -4.42
N GLN A 121 -10.32 -12.03 -5.54
CA GLN A 121 -9.96 -12.74 -6.75
C GLN A 121 -8.44 -12.70 -6.96
N LEU A 122 -7.80 -13.87 -7.04
CA LEU A 122 -6.40 -13.96 -7.46
C LEU A 122 -6.32 -13.78 -8.98
N LEU A 123 -5.70 -12.70 -9.44
CA LEU A 123 -5.52 -12.40 -10.86
C LEU A 123 -4.25 -13.03 -11.43
N LYS A 124 -3.16 -13.01 -10.65
CA LYS A 124 -1.86 -13.54 -11.06
C LYS A 124 -1.11 -14.08 -9.85
N CYS A 125 -0.39 -15.18 -10.05
CA CYS A 125 0.56 -15.73 -9.10
C CYS A 125 1.78 -16.17 -9.90
N LEU A 126 2.97 -15.73 -9.50
CA LEU A 126 4.22 -16.06 -10.16
C LEU A 126 5.28 -16.38 -9.11
N PHE A 127 5.79 -17.61 -9.16
CA PHE A 127 7.02 -17.98 -8.49
C PHE A 127 8.22 -17.53 -9.33
N THR A 128 9.23 -16.95 -8.69
CA THR A 128 10.48 -16.58 -9.35
C THR A 128 11.68 -16.77 -8.40
N THR A 129 12.80 -17.18 -8.99
CA THR A 129 14.14 -17.14 -8.38
C THR A 129 14.99 -16.00 -8.95
N ASP A 130 14.48 -15.27 -9.95
CA ASP A 130 15.08 -14.04 -10.44
C ASP A 130 14.69 -12.89 -9.49
N ILE A 131 15.49 -12.73 -8.44
CA ILE A 131 15.23 -11.80 -7.34
C ILE A 131 15.99 -10.48 -7.58
N PRO A 132 15.32 -9.32 -7.49
CA PRO A 132 16.00 -8.03 -7.53
C PRO A 132 17.11 -7.92 -6.48
N GLU A 133 18.27 -7.36 -6.84
CA GLU A 133 19.46 -7.29 -5.96
C GLU A 133 19.16 -6.72 -4.57
N ARG A 134 18.29 -5.71 -4.49
CA ARG A 134 17.84 -5.11 -3.22
C ARG A 134 17.16 -6.09 -2.25
N LEU A 135 16.50 -7.13 -2.77
CA LEU A 135 15.82 -8.17 -1.99
C LEU A 135 16.77 -9.32 -1.66
N ILE A 136 17.73 -9.64 -2.54
CA ILE A 136 18.81 -10.59 -2.24
C ILE A 136 19.57 -10.14 -0.99
N LYS A 137 19.91 -8.85 -0.89
CA LYS A 137 20.55 -8.26 0.31
C LYS A 137 19.72 -8.41 1.59
N LYS A 138 18.43 -8.70 1.46
CA LYS A 138 17.48 -8.95 2.56
C LYS A 138 17.24 -10.43 2.82
N GLY A 139 17.91 -11.35 2.12
CA GLY A 139 17.81 -12.79 2.32
C GLY A 139 16.81 -13.51 1.41
N TYR A 140 16.23 -12.82 0.42
CA TYR A 140 15.37 -13.48 -0.57
C TYR A 140 16.23 -14.26 -1.57
N THR A 141 15.96 -15.57 -1.71
CA THR A 141 16.51 -16.41 -2.78
C THR A 141 15.41 -16.94 -3.72
N GLU A 142 14.16 -16.92 -3.26
CA GLU A 142 12.96 -17.17 -4.04
C GLU A 142 11.82 -16.29 -3.53
N MET A 143 10.85 -16.00 -4.38
CA MET A 143 9.59 -15.41 -3.95
C MET A 143 8.44 -15.84 -4.86
N THR A 144 7.26 -15.85 -4.28
CA THR A 144 5.99 -15.86 -5.02
C THR A 144 5.37 -14.47 -4.95
N GLU A 145 5.19 -13.82 -6.10
CA GLU A 145 4.43 -12.58 -6.21
C GLU A 145 2.98 -12.89 -6.59
N SER A 146 2.02 -12.33 -5.85
CA SER A 146 0.60 -12.51 -6.12
C SER A 146 -0.09 -11.17 -6.32
N VAL A 147 -1.01 -11.11 -7.28
CA VAL A 147 -1.83 -9.96 -7.60
C VAL A 147 -3.29 -10.32 -7.35
N TYR A 148 -3.97 -9.56 -6.50
CA TYR A 148 -5.37 -9.75 -6.15
C TYR A 148 -6.20 -8.56 -6.60
N LEU A 149 -7.38 -8.84 -7.13
CA LEU A 149 -8.49 -7.89 -7.17
C LEU A 149 -9.36 -8.15 -5.94
N ILE A 150 -9.55 -7.11 -5.14
CA ILE A 150 -10.43 -7.11 -3.98
C ILE A 150 -11.55 -6.13 -4.29
N SER A 151 -12.80 -6.57 -4.19
CA SER A 151 -13.97 -5.76 -4.58
C SER A 151 -15.16 -6.02 -3.66
N GLU A 152 -16.17 -5.17 -3.76
CA GLU A 152 -17.46 -5.35 -3.05
C GLU A 152 -17.99 -6.78 -3.24
N LYS A 153 -18.57 -7.33 -2.17
CA LYS A 153 -19.19 -8.65 -2.20
C LYS A 153 -20.40 -8.64 -3.14
N ALA A 154 -20.53 -9.70 -3.93
CA ALA A 154 -21.72 -9.94 -4.74
C ALA A 154 -22.99 -10.14 -3.88
#